data_AF-A0A9E0ZGE1-F1
#
_entry.id   AF-A0A9E0ZGE1-F1
#
_cell.length_a   1.000
_cell.length_b   1.000
_cell.length_c   1.000
_cell.angle_alpha   90.00
_cell.angle_beta   90.00
_cell.angle_gamma   90.00
#
_symmetry.space_group_name_H-M   'P 1'
#
loop_
_entity.id
_entity.type
_entity.pdbx_description
1 polymer ?
#
loop_
_entity_poly.entity_id
_entity_poly.type
_entity_poly.pdbx_seq_one_letter_code
_entity_poly.pdbx_strand_id
1 'polypeptide(L)'
;MLEMNLVRTKEEENRKYEVYEIEGYSVYVTIYDDGEKIISVSTNIGDDEYTPDIYFEDGEFGSKEKKFKIQTTSYGALGIEEIEKFMAAYKKAVEAVNVLTKEFIA
;
A
#
# COMPACT_ATOMS: atom_id res chain seq x y z
N MET A 1 -10.40 -14.96 -0.98
CA MET A 1 -10.48 -13.48 -1.10
C MET A 1 -9.08 -12.97 -0.89
N LEU A 2 -8.66 -11.88 -1.52
CA LEU A 2 -7.34 -11.31 -1.19
C LEU A 2 -7.42 -10.69 0.21
N GLU A 3 -6.46 -11.02 1.07
CA GLU A 3 -6.47 -10.66 2.50
C GLU A 3 -5.09 -10.16 2.93
N MET A 4 -5.08 -9.27 3.93
CA MET A 4 -3.85 -8.77 4.53
C MET A 4 -3.36 -9.75 5.61
N ASN A 5 -2.08 -10.12 5.56
CA ASN A 5 -1.48 -11.01 6.54
C ASN A 5 -0.71 -10.20 7.58
N LEU A 6 -1.10 -10.26 8.85
CA LEU A 6 -0.32 -9.65 9.93
C LEU A 6 1.00 -10.42 10.12
N VAL A 7 2.12 -9.77 9.84
CA VAL A 7 3.46 -10.40 9.93
C VAL A 7 4.24 -9.95 11.15
N ARG A 8 3.94 -8.76 11.68
CA ARG A 8 4.63 -8.23 12.87
C ARG A 8 3.74 -7.30 13.68
N THR A 9 3.91 -7.36 14.99
CA THR A 9 3.34 -6.40 15.92
C THR A 9 4.40 -5.92 16.90
N LYS A 10 4.30 -4.66 17.33
CA LYS A 10 5.08 -4.11 18.44
C LYS A 10 4.19 -3.11 19.19
N GLU A 11 4.21 -3.16 20.52
CA GLU A 11 3.48 -2.21 21.37
C GLU A 11 4.46 -1.30 22.13
N GLU A 12 4.11 -0.04 22.27
CA GLU A 12 4.78 0.98 23.08
C GLU A 12 3.73 1.67 23.97
N GLU A 13 4.16 2.51 24.92
CA GLU A 13 3.27 3.10 25.95
C GLU A 13 2.02 3.81 25.41
N ASN A 14 2.08 4.39 24.21
CA ASN A 14 1.00 5.20 23.64
C ASN A 14 0.64 4.86 22.18
N ARG A 15 1.13 3.71 21.69
CA ARG A 15 0.93 3.30 20.30
C ARG A 15 1.20 1.83 20.06
N LYS A 16 0.48 1.28 19.08
CA LYS A 16 0.70 -0.06 18.52
C LYS A 16 1.18 0.06 17.08
N TYR A 17 2.17 -0.75 16.74
CA TYR A 17 2.67 -0.93 15.39
C TYR A 17 2.25 -2.28 14.87
N GLU A 18 1.67 -2.28 13.68
CA GLU A 18 1.33 -3.48 12.95
C GLU A 18 1.95 -3.41 11.56
N VAL A 19 2.52 -4.52 11.11
CA VAL A 19 3.02 -4.68 9.75
C VAL A 19 2.24 -5.81 9.12
N TYR A 20 1.65 -5.52 7.96
CA TYR A 20 0.91 -6.47 7.17
C TYR A 20 1.59 -6.70 5.82
N GLU A 21 1.36 -7.85 5.22
CA GLU A 21 1.76 -8.16 3.84
C GLU A 21 0.55 -8.47 2.96
N ILE A 22 0.56 -7.93 1.74
CA ILE A 22 -0.45 -8.16 0.71
C ILE A 22 0.12 -7.97 -0.70
N GLU A 23 0.06 -8.98 -1.56
CA GLU A 23 0.49 -8.89 -2.98
C GLU A 23 1.87 -8.26 -3.24
N GLY A 24 2.85 -8.53 -2.37
CA GLY A 24 4.20 -7.93 -2.50
C GLY A 24 4.35 -6.58 -1.79
N TYR A 25 3.31 -6.06 -1.15
CA TYR A 25 3.40 -4.83 -0.37
C TYR A 25 3.50 -5.11 1.12
N SER A 26 4.39 -4.39 1.79
CA SER A 26 4.39 -4.22 3.24
C SER A 26 3.59 -2.97 3.61
N VAL A 27 2.65 -3.13 4.53
CA VAL A 27 1.78 -2.06 5.02
C VAL A 27 2.09 -1.84 6.49
N TYR A 28 2.61 -0.66 6.79
CA TYR A 28 2.96 -0.24 8.14
C TYR A 28 1.85 0.62 8.70
N VAL A 29 1.28 0.18 9.82
CA VAL A 29 0.20 0.89 10.52
C VAL A 29 0.70 1.25 11.90
N THR A 30 0.67 2.55 12.21
CA THR A 30 0.82 3.06 13.58
C THR A 30 -0.56 3.43 14.08
N ILE A 31 -0.97 2.85 15.21
CA ILE A 31 -2.26 3.07 15.86
C ILE A 31 -1.99 3.78 17.18
N TYR A 32 -2.52 4.98 17.35
CA TYR A 32 -2.42 5.75 18.59
C TYR A 32 -3.60 5.45 19.53
N ASP A 33 -3.45 5.77 20.81
CA ASP A 33 -4.49 5.52 21.84
C ASP A 33 -5.81 6.26 21.57
N ASP A 34 -5.76 7.38 20.85
CA ASP A 34 -6.92 8.14 20.42
C ASP A 34 -7.63 7.54 19.19
N GLY A 35 -7.10 6.44 18.65
CA GLY A 35 -7.60 5.73 17.48
C GLY A 35 -7.09 6.29 16.15
N GLU A 36 -6.26 7.34 16.16
CA GLU A 36 -5.60 7.83 14.95
C GLU A 36 -4.71 6.74 14.35
N LYS A 37 -4.74 6.62 13.02
CA LYS A 37 -3.93 5.66 12.26
C LYS A 37 -3.06 6.40 11.26
N ILE A 38 -1.75 6.17 11.32
CA ILE A 38 -0.82 6.55 10.27
C ILE A 38 -0.47 5.30 9.46
N ILE A 39 -0.62 5.38 8.15
CA ILE A 39 -0.42 4.26 7.23
C ILE A 39 0.67 4.63 6.24
N SER A 40 1.62 3.73 6.06
CA SER A 40 2.64 3.79 5.01
C SER A 40 2.69 2.44 4.29
N VAL A 41 2.89 2.46 2.98
CA VAL A 41 2.99 1.25 2.15
C VAL A 41 4.35 1.27 1.46
N SER A 42 5.03 0.13 1.44
CA SER A 42 6.26 -0.06 0.69
C SER A 42 6.17 -1.33 -0.15
N THR A 43 6.81 -1.32 -1.31
CA THR A 43 7.09 -2.54 -2.07
C THR A 43 8.05 -3.43 -1.31
N ASN A 44 7.95 -4.75 -1.48
CA ASN A 44 8.83 -5.71 -0.83
C ASN A 44 10.14 -5.83 -1.61
N ILE A 45 11.21 -6.20 -0.90
CA ILE A 45 12.52 -6.40 -1.53
C ILE A 45 12.43 -7.58 -2.51
N GLY A 46 12.78 -7.33 -3.77
CA GLY A 46 12.79 -8.35 -4.82
C GLY A 46 11.55 -8.38 -5.70
N ASP A 47 10.63 -7.42 -5.52
CA ASP A 47 9.52 -7.23 -6.45
C ASP A 47 9.99 -6.79 -7.85
N ASP A 48 9.14 -7.05 -8.84
CA ASP A 48 9.37 -6.73 -10.24
C ASP A 48 9.58 -5.21 -10.40
N GLU A 49 10.48 -4.80 -11.29
CA GLU A 49 10.82 -3.39 -11.53
C GLU A 49 9.61 -2.53 -11.97
N TYR A 50 8.53 -3.15 -12.47
CA TYR A 50 7.30 -2.46 -12.83
C TYR A 50 6.30 -2.33 -11.68
N THR A 51 6.61 -2.85 -10.49
CA THR A 51 5.75 -2.78 -9.30
C THR A 51 5.61 -1.32 -8.85
N PRO A 52 4.41 -0.73 -8.93
CA PRO A 52 4.25 0.67 -8.58
C PRO A 52 4.20 0.85 -7.07
N ASP A 53 4.70 1.99 -6.60
CA ASP A 53 4.52 2.42 -5.22
C ASP A 53 3.04 2.78 -4.95
N ILE A 54 2.60 2.54 -3.71
CA ILE A 54 1.28 2.92 -3.22
C ILE A 54 1.46 3.98 -2.14
N TYR A 55 0.77 5.09 -2.27
CA TYR A 55 0.77 6.18 -1.30
C TYR A 55 -0.57 6.28 -0.58
N PHE A 56 -0.54 6.52 0.72
CA PHE A 56 -1.72 6.88 1.51
C PHE A 56 -1.75 8.39 1.72
N GLU A 57 -2.77 9.04 1.19
CA GLU A 57 -3.02 10.46 1.39
C GLU A 57 -3.96 10.65 2.57
N ASP A 58 -3.44 11.19 3.67
CA ASP A 58 -4.23 11.60 4.83
C ASP A 58 -4.35 13.13 4.82
N GLY A 59 -5.28 13.65 4.01
CA GLY A 59 -5.75 15.03 4.06
C GLY A 59 -4.68 16.12 4.14
N GLU A 60 -4.04 16.46 3.03
CA GLU A 60 -3.27 17.72 2.96
C GLU A 60 -4.19 18.92 2.61
N PHE A 61 -3.82 20.11 3.10
CA PHE A 61 -4.43 21.40 2.73
C PHE A 61 -5.96 21.53 2.96
N GLY A 62 -6.49 20.93 4.03
CA GLY A 62 -7.89 21.10 4.43
C GLY A 62 -8.87 20.13 3.77
N SER A 63 -8.38 19.18 2.96
CA SER A 63 -9.15 18.00 2.58
C SER A 63 -9.24 17.03 3.76
N LYS A 64 -10.42 16.47 4.03
CA LYS A 64 -10.62 15.37 5.00
C LYS A 64 -10.65 13.99 4.35
N GLU A 65 -10.42 13.91 3.04
CA GLU A 65 -10.53 12.66 2.31
C GLU A 65 -9.25 11.83 2.45
N LYS A 66 -9.38 10.65 3.06
CA LYS A 66 -8.35 9.62 3.10
C LYS A 66 -8.44 8.78 1.84
N LYS A 67 -7.33 8.58 1.12
CA LYS A 67 -7.29 7.73 -0.08
C LYS A 67 -5.95 7.10 -0.33
N PHE A 68 -5.97 5.90 -0.91
CA PHE A 68 -4.80 5.28 -1.50
C PHE A 68 -4.65 5.69 -2.97
N LYS A 69 -3.42 5.93 -3.39
CA LYS A 69 -3.05 6.24 -4.78
C LYS A 69 -1.95 5.29 -5.23
N ILE A 70 -2.06 4.80 -6.46
CA ILE A 70 -0.97 4.08 -7.13
C ILE A 70 -0.13 5.10 -7.87
N GLN A 71 1.16 5.18 -7.57
CA GLN A 71 2.09 6.04 -8.27
C GLN A 71 2.44 5.44 -9.62
N THR A 72 2.40 6.26 -10.68
CA THR A 72 2.78 5.83 -12.01
C THR A 72 4.24 6.16 -12.31
N THR A 73 4.93 5.24 -12.97
CA THR A 73 6.29 5.44 -13.48
C THR A 73 6.25 5.52 -14.99
N SER A 74 6.99 6.48 -15.56
CA SER A 74 7.14 6.61 -17.01
C SER A 74 8.34 5.77 -17.47
N TYR A 75 8.07 4.67 -18.18
CA TYR A 75 9.11 3.76 -18.66
C TYR A 75 9.54 4.01 -20.12
N GLY A 76 8.91 4.94 -20.83
CA GLY A 76 9.20 5.20 -22.24
C GLY A 76 8.70 4.09 -23.16
N ALA A 77 9.57 3.54 -23.99
CA ALA A 77 9.24 2.47 -24.94
C ALA A 77 9.54 1.10 -24.34
N LEU A 78 8.52 0.27 -24.21
CA LEU A 78 8.61 -1.09 -23.67
C LEU A 78 8.37 -2.12 -24.78
N GLY A 79 9.09 -3.25 -24.70
CA GLY A 79 8.80 -4.45 -25.47
C GLY A 79 7.52 -5.13 -24.99
N ILE A 80 7.01 -6.10 -25.77
CA ILE A 80 5.74 -6.79 -25.46
C ILE A 80 5.81 -7.51 -24.10
N GLU A 81 6.89 -8.23 -23.81
CA GLU A 81 7.06 -8.96 -22.54
C GLU A 81 7.11 -8.01 -21.33
N GLU A 82 7.71 -6.83 -21.51
CA GLU A 82 7.77 -5.79 -20.47
C GLU A 82 6.39 -5.17 -20.23
N ILE A 83 5.60 -4.96 -21.29
CA ILE A 83 4.21 -4.50 -21.18
C ILE A 83 3.36 -5.52 -20.42
N GLU A 84 3.54 -6.82 -20.66
CA GLU A 84 2.82 -7.87 -19.93
C GLU A 84 3.15 -7.87 -18.44
N LYS A 85 4.43 -7.72 -18.07
CA LYS A 85 4.86 -7.60 -16.66
C LYS A 85 4.30 -6.32 -16.02
N PHE A 86 4.38 -5.19 -16.72
CA PHE A 86 3.79 -3.93 -16.27
C PHE A 86 2.28 -4.08 -15.98
N MET A 87 1.52 -4.66 -16.90
CA MET A 87 0.07 -4.85 -16.69
C MET A 87 -0.21 -5.78 -15.50
N ALA A 88 0.57 -6.85 -15.34
CA ALA A 88 0.42 -7.77 -14.22
C ALA A 88 0.72 -7.09 -12.88
N ALA A 89 1.78 -6.28 -12.81
CA ALA A 89 2.16 -5.53 -11.61
C ALA A 89 1.08 -4.50 -11.22
N TYR A 90 0.57 -3.73 -12.18
CA TYR A 90 -0.50 -2.76 -11.92
C TYR A 90 -1.82 -3.42 -11.53
N LYS A 91 -2.12 -4.60 -12.08
CA LYS A 91 -3.29 -5.38 -11.65
C LYS A 91 -3.19 -5.77 -10.17
N LYS A 92 -2.03 -6.27 -9.72
CA LYS A 92 -1.78 -6.58 -8.31
C LYS A 92 -1.91 -5.36 -7.42
N ALA A 93 -1.33 -4.23 -7.82
CA ALA A 93 -1.44 -2.97 -7.09
C ALA A 93 -2.90 -2.52 -6.92
N VAL A 94 -3.73 -2.65 -7.97
CA VAL A 94 -5.17 -2.35 -7.91
C VAL A 94 -5.89 -3.27 -6.94
N GLU A 95 -5.59 -4.58 -6.96
CA GLU A 95 -6.17 -5.54 -6.04
C GLU A 95 -5.77 -5.24 -4.57
N ALA A 96 -4.51 -4.91 -4.32
CA ALA A 96 -4.02 -4.47 -3.02
C ALA A 96 -4.75 -3.21 -2.53
N VAL A 97 -4.82 -2.16 -3.35
CA VAL A 97 -5.52 -0.89 -3.01
C VAL A 97 -7.00 -1.12 -2.69
N ASN A 98 -7.67 -2.04 -3.39
CA ASN A 98 -9.06 -2.37 -3.09
C ASN A 98 -9.24 -2.99 -1.70
N VAL A 99 -8.29 -3.81 -1.25
CA VAL A 99 -8.30 -4.37 0.11
C VAL A 99 -7.98 -3.29 1.13
N LEU A 100 -6.91 -2.51 0.91
CA LEU A 100 -6.52 -1.42 1.81
C LEU A 100 -7.63 -0.38 1.99
N THR A 101 -8.33 -0.03 0.92
CA THR A 101 -9.46 0.92 0.98
C THR A 101 -10.60 0.39 1.83
N LYS A 102 -10.94 -0.90 1.70
CA LYS A 102 -11.97 -1.53 2.53
C LYS A 102 -11.59 -1.60 4.00
N GLU A 103 -10.30 -1.80 4.29
CA GLU A 103 -9.82 -1.97 5.66
C GLU A 103 -9.65 -0.64 6.41
N PHE A 104 -9.20 0.41 5.72
CA PHE A 104 -8.73 1.63 6.38
C PHE A 104 -9.54 2.89 6.10
N ILE A 105 -10.41 2.89 5.08
CA ILE A 105 -11.17 4.08 4.68
C ILE A 105 -12.68 3.89 4.83
N ALA A 106 -13.17 2.65 4.75
CA ALA A 106 -14.60 2.32 4.79
C ALA A 106 -15.29 2.67 6.12
#